data_AF-A0A7H0ICF1-F1
#
_entry.id   AF-A0A7H0ICF1-F1
#
_cell.length_a   1.000
_cell.length_b   1.000
_cell.length_c   1.000
_cell.angle_alpha   90.00
_cell.angle_beta   90.00
_cell.angle_gamma   90.00
#
_symmetry.space_group_name_H-M   'P 1'
#
loop_
_entity.id
_entity.type
_entity.pdbx_description
1 polymer ?
#
loop_
_entity_poly.entity_id
_entity_poly.type
_entity_poly.pdbx_seq_one_letter_code
_entity_poly.pdbx_strand_id
1 'polypeptide(L)'
;MDRRVFVGASALLGLSVATPLASASGRQLGQSDIDRFAERLVDLRRLDNYNGSAAVYPLVGAEVRDLSNLANTGTYNEATARGLLSLLGELYQFASWISFDSGRPEQARKLAQAAAAAANQAGNRTLASTALSELSYITASSDQPRESVAMARASLANAPRDVLPAVEVVLADRLAWACARTEDSAGVQRAIGISTEAHDRRNQKAVEEPDTVYWINRDESSIMAGRCWAEVKKPRKAVSVLEGLKAPYDESHAREVALYQSWLASSYAGTGDLDRGVSSANKALELSHGTASPRLNTMLEGMLESFSPHAKAPQVRELLDNWSYSPGS
;
A
#
# COMPACT_ATOMS: atom_id res chain seq x y z
N MET A 1 23.44 -17.11 13.40
CA MET A 1 22.70 -15.84 13.18
C MET A 1 22.91 -14.93 14.38
N ASP A 2 23.23 -13.65 14.14
CA ASP A 2 23.59 -12.67 15.18
C ASP A 2 22.34 -12.05 15.83
N ARG A 3 22.18 -12.23 17.16
CA ARG A 3 21.03 -11.73 17.95
C ARG A 3 20.90 -10.20 17.95
N ARG A 4 21.97 -9.48 17.56
CA ARG A 4 21.98 -8.02 17.42
C ARG A 4 20.93 -7.50 16.42
N VAL A 5 20.49 -8.33 15.47
CA VAL A 5 19.54 -7.89 14.43
C VAL A 5 18.11 -7.75 14.95
N PHE A 6 17.67 -8.64 15.85
CA PHE A 6 16.34 -8.52 16.49
C PHE A 6 16.27 -7.35 17.49
N VAL A 7 17.41 -6.91 18.01
CA VAL A 7 17.50 -5.71 18.88
C VAL A 7 17.35 -4.41 18.07
N GLY A 8 17.93 -4.33 16.87
CA GLY A 8 17.76 -3.16 15.97
C GLY A 8 16.33 -2.95 15.49
N ALA A 9 15.62 -4.07 15.32
CA ALA A 9 14.19 -4.17 15.04
C ALA A 9 13.31 -3.46 16.10
N SER A 10 13.69 -3.54 17.38
CA SER A 10 12.98 -2.90 18.50
C SER A 10 13.25 -1.38 18.58
N ALA A 11 14.46 -0.97 18.22
CA ALA A 11 14.87 0.44 18.23
C ALA A 11 14.16 1.29 17.15
N LEU A 12 13.78 0.69 16.02
CA LEU A 12 13.05 1.37 14.92
C LEU A 12 11.61 1.74 15.28
N LEU A 13 11.06 1.16 16.34
CA LEU A 13 9.78 1.52 16.95
C LEU A 13 9.95 2.42 18.20
N GLY A 14 11.16 2.90 18.49
CA GLY A 14 11.43 3.78 19.64
C GLY A 14 11.39 3.07 21.00
N LEU A 15 11.53 1.74 21.02
CA LEU A 15 11.42 0.94 22.23
C LEU A 15 12.80 0.37 22.59
N SER A 16 13.38 0.89 23.68
CA SER A 16 14.63 0.43 24.25
C SER A 16 14.45 -0.95 24.89
N VAL A 17 15.10 -1.97 24.33
CA VAL A 17 15.17 -3.32 24.93
C VAL A 17 16.58 -3.52 25.47
N ALA A 18 16.69 -3.68 26.79
CA ALA A 18 17.93 -4.06 27.45
C ALA A 18 18.32 -5.49 27.01
N THR A 19 19.57 -5.68 26.59
CA THR A 19 20.12 -7.00 26.25
C THR A 19 20.36 -7.84 27.52
N PRO A 20 19.71 -9.00 27.71
CA PRO A 20 20.09 -9.92 28.77
C PRO A 20 21.29 -10.78 28.32
N LEU A 21 22.22 -11.01 29.24
CA LEU A 21 23.33 -11.96 29.08
C LEU A 21 22.81 -13.41 29.06
N ALA A 22 23.54 -14.26 28.34
CA ALA A 22 23.16 -15.60 27.93
C ALA A 22 22.81 -16.55 29.10
N SER A 23 21.66 -17.20 28.99
CA SER A 23 21.43 -18.54 29.56
C SER A 23 20.79 -19.43 28.49
N ALA A 24 21.29 -20.67 28.36
CA ALA A 24 20.73 -21.71 27.51
C ALA A 24 19.44 -22.32 28.11
N SER A 25 18.53 -21.47 28.60
CA SER A 25 17.28 -21.86 29.28
C SER A 25 16.03 -21.32 28.59
N GLY A 26 16.16 -20.96 27.30
CA GLY A 26 15.05 -20.41 26.51
C GLY A 26 14.13 -21.50 25.96
N ARG A 27 12.83 -21.19 25.85
CA ARG A 27 11.84 -22.04 25.17
C ARG A 27 12.34 -22.40 23.77
N GLN A 28 12.28 -23.69 23.41
CA GLN A 28 12.59 -24.13 22.05
C GLN A 28 11.46 -23.67 21.12
N LEU A 29 11.82 -22.88 20.10
CA LEU A 29 10.88 -22.40 19.10
C LEU A 29 10.89 -23.30 17.87
N GLY A 30 9.74 -23.43 17.22
CA GLY A 30 9.59 -24.21 15.99
C GLY A 30 8.55 -23.63 15.05
N GLN A 31 8.18 -24.42 14.03
CA GLN A 31 7.27 -24.00 12.97
C GLN A 31 5.91 -23.54 13.52
N SER A 32 5.36 -24.23 14.53
CA SER A 32 4.09 -23.86 15.18
C SER A 32 4.09 -22.46 15.77
N ASP A 33 5.25 -21.95 16.20
CA ASP A 33 5.36 -20.58 16.71
C ASP A 33 5.30 -19.56 15.57
N ILE A 34 5.94 -19.87 14.44
CA ILE A 34 5.87 -19.03 13.24
C ILE A 34 4.42 -18.99 12.73
N ASP A 35 3.78 -20.16 12.62
CA ASP A 35 2.41 -20.27 12.11
C ASP A 35 1.42 -19.45 12.96
N ARG A 36 1.53 -19.54 14.30
CA ARG A 36 0.69 -18.75 15.21
C ARG A 36 0.82 -17.24 14.99
N PHE A 37 2.03 -16.73 14.79
CA PHE A 37 2.23 -15.30 14.54
C PHE A 37 1.82 -14.91 13.11
N ALA A 38 1.97 -15.82 12.15
CA ALA A 38 1.49 -15.61 10.79
C ALA A 38 -0.04 -15.50 10.75
N GLU A 39 -0.77 -16.38 11.44
CA GLU A 39 -2.23 -16.32 11.58
C GLU A 39 -2.68 -14.97 12.17
N ARG A 40 -2.03 -14.52 13.25
CA ARG A 40 -2.34 -13.22 13.85
C ARG A 40 -2.06 -12.04 12.91
N LEU A 41 -1.05 -12.14 12.05
CA LEU A 41 -0.80 -11.13 11.04
C LEU A 41 -1.92 -11.07 10.00
N VAL A 42 -2.47 -12.22 9.60
CA VAL A 42 -3.68 -12.29 8.77
C VAL A 42 -4.85 -11.57 9.46
N ASP A 43 -5.08 -11.88 10.75
CA ASP A 43 -6.15 -11.25 11.53
C ASP A 43 -5.98 -9.73 11.62
N LEU A 44 -4.75 -9.26 11.85
CA LEU A 44 -4.44 -7.83 11.91
C LEU A 44 -4.68 -7.12 10.57
N ARG A 45 -4.39 -7.77 9.43
CA ARG A 45 -4.72 -7.22 8.10
C ARG A 45 -6.23 -7.13 7.89
N ARG A 46 -7.00 -8.11 8.33
CA ARG A 46 -8.47 -8.04 8.26
C ARG A 46 -9.03 -6.96 9.18
N LEU A 47 -8.47 -6.80 10.38
CA LEU A 47 -8.87 -5.74 11.31
C LEU A 47 -8.62 -4.34 10.74
N ASP A 48 -7.54 -4.14 9.97
CA ASP A 48 -7.23 -2.87 9.30
C ASP A 48 -8.32 -2.48 8.29
N ASN A 49 -8.85 -3.43 7.53
CA ASN A 49 -9.94 -3.16 6.58
C ASN A 49 -11.21 -2.59 7.24
N TYR A 50 -11.53 -3.02 8.47
CA TYR A 50 -12.76 -2.60 9.16
C TYR A 50 -12.56 -1.41 10.08
N ASN A 51 -11.42 -1.33 10.77
CA ASN A 51 -11.19 -0.36 11.84
C ASN A 51 -10.27 0.80 11.41
N GLY A 52 -9.60 0.65 10.26
CA GLY A 52 -8.63 1.61 9.75
C GLY A 52 -7.26 1.54 10.43
N SER A 53 -6.24 1.96 9.69
CA SER A 53 -4.83 1.81 10.05
C SER A 53 -4.42 2.47 11.36
N ALA A 54 -5.03 3.60 11.72
CA ALA A 54 -4.72 4.31 12.96
C ALA A 54 -5.10 3.50 14.21
N ALA A 55 -6.21 2.77 14.17
CA ALA A 55 -6.68 1.93 15.27
C ALA A 55 -5.85 0.66 15.43
N VAL A 56 -5.35 0.10 14.31
CA VAL A 56 -4.60 -1.16 14.29
C VAL A 56 -3.11 -0.97 14.59
N TYR A 57 -2.56 0.22 14.37
CA TYR A 57 -1.14 0.53 14.57
C TYR A 57 -0.54 0.07 15.91
N PRO A 58 -1.17 0.33 17.08
CA PRO A 58 -0.63 -0.10 18.37
C PRO A 58 -0.55 -1.63 18.52
N LEU A 59 -1.48 -2.37 17.90
CA LEU A 59 -1.55 -3.83 17.95
C LEU A 59 -0.43 -4.47 17.13
N VAL A 60 -0.16 -3.94 15.93
CA VAL A 60 0.96 -4.39 15.09
C VAL A 60 2.30 -4.10 15.78
N GLY A 61 2.43 -2.95 16.43
CA GLY A 61 3.61 -2.64 17.23
C GLY A 61 3.81 -3.59 18.42
N ALA A 62 2.73 -4.10 19.02
CA ALA A 62 2.80 -5.13 20.06
C ALA A 62 3.28 -6.46 19.48
N GLU A 63 2.74 -6.90 18.35
CA GLU A 63 3.18 -8.16 17.72
C GLU A 63 4.66 -8.13 17.28
N VAL A 64 5.15 -7.01 16.76
CA VAL A 64 6.58 -6.84 16.46
C VAL A 64 7.44 -6.99 17.73
N ARG A 65 7.02 -6.39 18.85
CA ARG A 65 7.74 -6.51 20.14
C ARG A 65 7.72 -7.95 20.64
N ASP A 66 6.57 -8.61 20.61
CA ASP A 66 6.39 -9.94 21.14
C ASP A 66 7.20 -10.97 20.35
N LEU A 67 7.17 -10.88 19.01
CA LEU A 67 7.97 -11.75 18.15
C LEU A 67 9.48 -11.52 18.35
N SER A 68 9.90 -10.25 18.46
CA SER A 68 11.30 -9.90 18.70
C SER A 68 11.79 -10.41 20.05
N ASN A 69 10.98 -10.25 21.11
CA ASN A 69 11.30 -10.75 22.45
C ASN A 69 11.36 -12.28 22.47
N LEU A 70 10.43 -12.95 21.79
CA LEU A 70 10.41 -14.39 21.68
C LEU A 70 11.66 -14.91 20.96
N ALA A 71 12.04 -14.30 19.83
CA ALA A 71 13.27 -14.64 19.11
C ALA A 71 14.53 -14.34 19.93
N ASN A 72 14.55 -13.29 20.74
CA ASN A 72 15.71 -12.95 21.58
C ASN A 72 15.92 -13.92 22.76
N THR A 73 14.83 -14.44 23.31
CA THR A 73 14.85 -15.28 24.52
C THR A 73 14.78 -16.78 24.22
N GLY A 74 14.33 -17.17 23.02
CA GLY A 74 14.18 -18.55 22.60
C GLY A 74 15.48 -19.22 22.11
N THR A 75 15.38 -20.53 21.90
CA THR A 75 16.38 -21.34 21.20
C THR A 75 15.75 -21.96 19.95
N TYR A 76 16.48 -21.98 18.83
CA TYR A 76 15.94 -22.47 17.56
C TYR A 76 17.05 -22.80 16.54
N ASN A 77 16.71 -23.63 15.56
CA ASN A 77 17.60 -23.97 14.45
C ASN A 77 17.61 -22.88 13.37
N GLU A 78 18.49 -23.01 12.39
CA GLU A 78 18.66 -22.01 11.33
C GLU A 78 17.41 -21.84 10.45
N ALA A 79 16.69 -22.93 10.16
CA ALA A 79 15.46 -22.88 9.37
C ALA A 79 14.39 -22.03 10.09
N THR A 80 14.19 -22.27 11.38
CA THR A 80 13.26 -21.50 12.23
C THR A 80 13.73 -20.05 12.35
N ALA A 81 15.05 -19.79 12.44
CA ALA A 81 15.59 -18.43 12.45
C ALA A 81 15.21 -17.64 11.18
N ARG A 82 15.30 -18.26 9.99
CA ARG A 82 14.89 -17.65 8.72
C ARG A 82 13.38 -17.42 8.65
N GLY A 83 12.58 -18.35 9.18
CA GLY A 83 11.13 -18.20 9.27
C GLY A 83 10.72 -17.02 10.17
N LEU A 84 11.31 -16.92 11.37
CA LEU A 84 11.07 -15.81 12.29
C LEU A 84 11.47 -14.46 11.68
N LEU A 85 12.60 -14.38 10.96
CA LEU A 85 13.00 -13.16 10.26
C LEU A 85 12.08 -12.80 9.08
N SER A 86 11.60 -13.80 8.33
CA SER A 86 10.63 -13.55 7.24
C SER A 86 9.34 -12.96 7.80
N LEU A 87 8.80 -13.58 8.86
CA LEU A 87 7.60 -13.11 9.53
C LEU A 87 7.77 -11.72 10.15
N LEU A 88 8.92 -11.45 10.76
CA LEU A 88 9.25 -10.12 11.26
C LEU A 88 9.33 -9.10 10.12
N GLY A 89 9.86 -9.49 8.96
CA GLY A 89 9.86 -8.68 7.75
C GLY A 89 8.45 -8.36 7.25
N GLU A 90 7.53 -9.32 7.26
CA GLU A 90 6.13 -9.09 6.91
C GLU A 90 5.41 -8.19 7.90
N LEU A 91 5.68 -8.34 9.20
CA LEU A 91 5.14 -7.43 10.23
C LEU A 91 5.66 -6.00 10.03
N TYR A 92 6.95 -5.82 9.70
CA TYR A 92 7.48 -4.51 9.37
C TYR A 92 6.88 -3.92 8.10
N GLN A 93 6.66 -4.75 7.09
CA GLN A 93 6.01 -4.34 5.86
C GLN A 93 4.59 -3.83 6.16
N PHE A 94 3.81 -4.62 6.91
CA PHE A 94 2.48 -4.21 7.29
C PHE A 94 2.47 -2.96 8.18
N ALA A 95 3.40 -2.87 9.14
CA ALA A 95 3.60 -1.68 9.98
C ALA A 95 3.95 -0.42 9.15
N SER A 96 4.69 -0.60 8.05
CA SER A 96 5.01 0.46 7.09
C SER A 96 3.74 0.98 6.42
N TRP A 97 2.93 0.08 5.86
CA TRP A 97 1.68 0.42 5.19
C TRP A 97 0.74 1.23 6.08
N ILE A 98 0.45 0.72 7.28
CA ILE A 98 -0.48 1.38 8.21
C ILE A 98 0.09 2.72 8.73
N SER A 99 1.42 2.85 8.85
CA SER A 99 2.06 4.13 9.19
C SER A 99 1.88 5.15 8.07
N PHE A 100 2.07 4.71 6.83
CA PHE A 100 1.90 5.54 5.65
C PHE A 100 0.45 6.02 5.55
N ASP A 101 -0.51 5.11 5.69
CA ASP A 101 -1.93 5.43 5.59
C ASP A 101 -2.43 6.32 6.73
N SER A 102 -1.81 6.20 7.91
CA SER A 102 -2.05 7.08 9.07
C SER A 102 -1.31 8.43 9.00
N GLY A 103 -0.76 8.81 7.85
CA GLY A 103 -0.09 10.11 7.64
C GLY A 103 1.29 10.23 8.28
N ARG A 104 2.02 9.12 8.46
CA ARG A 104 3.38 9.07 9.05
C ARG A 104 4.43 8.56 8.06
N PRO A 105 4.68 9.28 6.93
CA PRO A 105 5.53 8.78 5.84
C PRO A 105 6.98 8.52 6.23
N GLU A 106 7.55 9.32 7.13
CA GLU A 106 8.92 9.11 7.61
C GLU A 106 9.07 7.82 8.42
N GLN A 107 8.08 7.50 9.26
CA GLN A 107 8.05 6.24 10.00
C GLN A 107 7.83 5.07 9.05
N ALA A 108 6.93 5.22 8.08
CA ALA A 108 6.68 4.21 7.05
C ALA A 108 7.97 3.85 6.29
N ARG A 109 8.75 4.85 5.86
CA ARG A 109 10.02 4.63 5.17
C ARG A 109 11.00 3.79 5.98
N LYS A 110 11.17 4.11 7.27
CA LYS A 110 12.03 3.35 8.20
C LYS A 110 11.57 1.90 8.34
N LEU A 111 10.26 1.68 8.46
CA LEU A 111 9.68 0.33 8.58
C LEU A 111 9.82 -0.47 7.28
N ALA A 112 9.63 0.14 6.11
CA ALA A 112 9.87 -0.54 4.83
C ALA A 112 11.35 -0.94 4.65
N GLN A 113 12.29 -0.09 5.08
CA GLN A 113 13.71 -0.43 5.11
C GLN A 113 14.01 -1.60 6.07
N ALA A 114 13.36 -1.62 7.23
CA ALA A 114 13.45 -2.72 8.20
C ALA A 114 12.93 -4.04 7.61
N ALA A 115 11.79 -3.99 6.93
CA ALA A 115 11.20 -5.13 6.23
C ALA A 115 12.17 -5.69 5.18
N ALA A 116 12.74 -4.83 4.34
CA ALA A 116 13.71 -5.23 3.32
C ALA A 116 14.98 -5.84 3.95
N ALA A 117 15.47 -5.29 5.05
CA ALA A 117 16.65 -5.83 5.76
C ALA A 117 16.37 -7.22 6.35
N ALA A 118 15.24 -7.40 7.04
CA ALA A 118 14.83 -8.67 7.62
C ALA A 118 14.63 -9.74 6.53
N ALA A 119 13.98 -9.38 5.42
CA ALA A 119 13.74 -10.26 4.29
C ALA A 119 15.05 -10.73 3.61
N ASN A 120 15.99 -9.79 3.38
CA ASN A 120 17.30 -10.13 2.82
C ASN A 120 18.08 -11.06 3.76
N GLN A 121 18.05 -10.81 5.06
CA GLN A 121 18.72 -11.68 6.03
C GLN A 121 18.07 -13.06 6.12
N ALA A 122 16.75 -13.16 5.96
CA ALA A 122 16.04 -14.42 5.89
C ALA A 122 16.32 -15.20 4.60
N GLY A 123 16.91 -14.56 3.57
CA GLY A 123 17.01 -15.11 2.22
C GLY A 123 15.68 -15.14 1.47
N ASN A 124 14.65 -14.43 1.97
CA ASN A 124 13.33 -14.38 1.35
C ASN A 124 13.30 -13.29 0.28
N ARG A 125 13.65 -13.68 -0.94
CA ARG A 125 13.75 -12.76 -2.10
C ARG A 125 12.41 -12.17 -2.53
N THR A 126 11.32 -12.92 -2.40
CA THR A 126 9.97 -12.42 -2.70
C THR A 126 9.62 -11.27 -1.76
N LEU A 127 9.78 -11.46 -0.45
CA LEU A 127 9.52 -10.43 0.55
C LEU A 127 10.47 -9.23 0.41
N ALA A 128 11.74 -9.46 0.09
CA ALA A 128 12.69 -8.37 -0.16
C ALA A 128 12.25 -7.50 -1.35
N SER A 129 11.68 -8.12 -2.39
CA SER A 129 11.17 -7.43 -3.58
C SER A 129 9.90 -6.65 -3.27
N THR A 130 8.95 -7.22 -2.54
CA THR A 130 7.73 -6.50 -2.15
C THR A 130 8.01 -5.36 -1.19
N ALA A 131 8.92 -5.53 -0.23
CA ALA A 131 9.34 -4.47 0.70
C ALA A 131 10.01 -3.30 -0.04
N LEU A 132 10.87 -3.58 -1.02
CA LEU A 132 11.46 -2.54 -1.87
C LEU A 132 10.41 -1.84 -2.75
N SER A 133 9.42 -2.58 -3.23
CA SER A 133 8.28 -2.03 -3.99
C SER A 133 7.42 -1.09 -3.15
N GLU A 134 7.22 -1.40 -1.87
CA GLU A 134 6.52 -0.51 -0.93
C GLU A 134 7.34 0.75 -0.64
N LEU A 135 8.65 0.60 -0.41
CA LEU A 135 9.55 1.74 -0.26
C LEU A 135 9.52 2.67 -1.49
N SER A 136 9.47 2.09 -2.70
CA SER A 136 9.25 2.83 -3.94
C SER A 136 7.93 3.60 -3.92
N TYR A 137 6.82 2.95 -3.54
CA TYR A 137 5.51 3.58 -3.49
C TYR A 137 5.45 4.75 -2.49
N ILE A 138 6.02 4.59 -1.29
CA ILE A 138 6.11 5.65 -0.29
C ILE A 138 6.94 6.82 -0.82
N THR A 139 8.07 6.52 -1.47
CA THR A 139 8.96 7.53 -2.07
C THR A 139 8.27 8.27 -3.21
N ALA A 140 7.62 7.55 -4.12
CA ALA A 140 6.83 8.13 -5.22
C ALA A 140 5.72 9.04 -4.70
N SER A 141 5.13 8.70 -3.55
CA SER A 141 4.03 9.45 -2.96
C SER A 141 4.47 10.72 -2.21
N SER A 142 5.77 10.94 -2.02
CA SER A 142 6.34 12.13 -1.37
C SER A 142 6.61 13.27 -2.35
N ASP A 143 7.06 14.43 -1.84
CA ASP A 143 7.46 15.58 -2.67
C ASP A 143 8.76 15.34 -3.47
N GLN A 144 9.50 14.26 -3.17
CA GLN A 144 10.77 13.93 -3.80
C GLN A 144 10.75 12.53 -4.45
N PRO A 145 9.99 12.33 -5.55
CA PRO A 145 9.76 11.01 -6.13
C PRO A 145 10.93 10.45 -6.96
N ARG A 146 12.04 11.18 -7.11
CA ARG A 146 13.07 10.92 -8.14
C ARG A 146 13.64 9.50 -8.14
N GLU A 147 13.87 8.90 -6.96
CA GLU A 147 14.46 7.56 -6.85
C GLU A 147 13.44 6.42 -6.97
N SER A 148 12.14 6.74 -6.91
CA SER A 148 11.08 5.72 -6.84
C SER A 148 11.06 4.77 -8.03
N VAL A 149 11.31 5.27 -9.24
CA VAL A 149 11.34 4.44 -10.47
C VAL A 149 12.50 3.46 -10.43
N ALA A 150 13.68 3.88 -9.96
CA ALA A 150 14.82 3.00 -9.83
C ALA A 150 14.56 1.89 -8.79
N MET A 151 13.94 2.24 -7.65
CA MET A 151 13.53 1.28 -6.63
C MET A 151 12.51 0.26 -7.18
N ALA A 152 11.48 0.71 -7.91
CA ALA A 152 10.47 -0.18 -8.48
C ALA A 152 11.01 -1.08 -9.60
N ARG A 153 11.94 -0.59 -10.41
CA ARG A 153 12.63 -1.45 -11.40
C ARG A 153 13.50 -2.49 -10.71
N ALA A 154 14.19 -2.09 -9.64
CA ALA A 154 14.99 -3.01 -8.85
C ALA A 154 14.13 -4.06 -8.13
N SER A 155 12.94 -3.72 -7.64
CA SER A 155 12.04 -4.71 -7.03
C SER A 155 11.59 -5.77 -8.04
N LEU A 156 11.20 -5.37 -9.26
CA LEU A 156 10.88 -6.30 -10.34
C LEU A 156 12.08 -7.17 -10.74
N ALA A 157 13.27 -6.56 -10.89
CA ALA A 157 14.47 -7.30 -11.28
C ALA A 157 14.97 -8.28 -10.21
N ASN A 158 14.74 -7.98 -8.93
CA ASN A 158 15.18 -8.80 -7.80
C ASN A 158 14.22 -9.96 -7.48
N ALA A 159 12.97 -9.89 -7.96
CA ALA A 159 11.98 -10.94 -7.78
C ALA A 159 12.52 -12.30 -8.28
N PRO A 160 12.22 -13.42 -7.60
CA PRO A 160 12.55 -14.74 -8.09
C PRO A 160 11.96 -15.02 -9.48
N ARG A 161 12.61 -15.90 -10.26
CA ARG A 161 12.11 -16.26 -11.60
C ARG A 161 10.76 -16.98 -11.56
N ASP A 162 10.47 -17.63 -10.44
CA ASP A 162 9.26 -18.36 -10.11
C ASP A 162 8.32 -17.57 -9.19
N VAL A 163 8.48 -16.25 -9.11
CA VAL A 163 7.59 -15.38 -8.34
C VAL A 163 6.13 -15.57 -8.80
N LEU A 164 5.20 -15.59 -7.84
CA LEU A 164 3.78 -15.72 -8.13
C LEU A 164 3.31 -14.52 -8.97
N PRO A 165 2.45 -14.75 -10.00
CA PRO A 165 1.93 -13.66 -10.81
C PRO A 165 1.24 -12.55 -10.00
N ALA A 166 0.53 -12.88 -8.91
CA ALA A 166 -0.09 -11.89 -8.04
C ALA A 166 0.93 -10.94 -7.38
N VAL A 167 2.12 -11.42 -7.02
CA VAL A 167 3.19 -10.56 -6.52
C VAL A 167 3.71 -9.67 -7.64
N GLU A 168 3.91 -10.21 -8.84
CA GLU A 168 4.38 -9.43 -10.00
C GLU A 168 3.42 -8.29 -10.37
N VAL A 169 2.10 -8.52 -10.27
CA VAL A 169 1.08 -7.47 -10.38
C VAL A 169 1.36 -6.33 -9.40
N VAL A 170 1.54 -6.65 -8.11
CA VAL A 170 1.81 -5.62 -7.09
C VAL A 170 3.06 -4.81 -7.44
N LEU A 171 4.16 -5.48 -7.84
CA LEU A 171 5.41 -4.82 -8.23
C LEU A 171 5.21 -3.90 -9.45
N ALA A 172 4.48 -4.37 -10.45
CA ALA A 172 4.20 -3.62 -11.68
C ALA A 172 3.30 -2.39 -11.42
N ASP A 173 2.29 -2.53 -10.56
CA ASP A 173 1.39 -1.42 -10.17
C ASP A 173 2.16 -0.32 -9.43
N ARG A 174 3.12 -0.69 -8.55
CA ARG A 174 3.99 0.31 -7.89
C ARG A 174 4.96 0.97 -8.86
N LEU A 175 5.46 0.24 -9.86
CA LEU A 175 6.26 0.83 -10.95
C LEU A 175 5.43 1.84 -11.76
N ALA A 176 4.17 1.52 -12.08
CA ALA A 176 3.28 2.43 -12.79
C ALA A 176 3.12 3.74 -12.02
N TRP A 177 2.87 3.66 -10.71
CA TRP A 177 2.76 4.84 -9.85
C TRP A 177 4.06 5.65 -9.79
N ALA A 178 5.20 4.99 -9.63
CA ALA A 178 6.49 5.66 -9.62
C ALA A 178 6.75 6.42 -10.94
N CYS A 179 6.46 5.79 -12.08
CA CYS A 179 6.56 6.42 -13.40
C CYS A 179 5.59 7.61 -13.54
N ALA A 180 4.36 7.48 -13.04
CA ALA A 180 3.37 8.55 -13.08
C ALA A 180 3.84 9.79 -12.31
N ARG A 181 4.35 9.58 -11.09
CA ARG A 181 4.88 10.65 -10.21
C ARG A 181 6.16 11.30 -10.70
N THR A 182 6.84 10.69 -11.68
CA THR A 182 7.97 11.29 -12.40
C THR A 182 7.61 11.71 -13.83
N GLU A 183 6.32 11.84 -14.15
CA GLU A 183 5.78 12.28 -15.44
C GLU A 183 6.16 11.38 -16.65
N ASP A 184 6.59 10.13 -16.42
CA ASP A 184 6.96 9.15 -17.45
C ASP A 184 5.73 8.39 -17.97
N SER A 185 4.97 9.04 -18.87
CA SER A 185 3.78 8.45 -19.50
C SER A 185 4.07 7.12 -20.22
N ALA A 186 5.26 6.96 -20.81
CA ALA A 186 5.63 5.73 -21.52
C ALA A 186 5.96 4.61 -20.52
N GLY A 187 6.57 4.95 -19.39
CA GLY A 187 6.78 4.07 -18.24
C GLY A 187 5.47 3.58 -17.65
N VAL A 188 4.50 4.47 -17.45
CA VAL A 188 3.13 4.11 -17.01
C VAL A 188 2.54 3.06 -17.95
N GLN A 189 2.59 3.29 -19.27
CA GLN A 189 2.03 2.35 -20.24
C GLN A 189 2.69 0.96 -20.16
N ARG A 190 4.02 0.90 -20.06
CA ARG A 190 4.76 -0.37 -19.97
C ARG A 190 4.43 -1.11 -18.68
N ALA A 191 4.41 -0.41 -17.55
CA ALA A 191 4.14 -1.00 -16.24
C ALA A 191 2.72 -1.58 -16.15
N ILE A 192 1.71 -0.86 -16.68
CA ILE A 192 0.34 -1.37 -16.79
C ILE A 192 0.27 -2.63 -17.68
N GLY A 193 1.07 -2.67 -18.76
CA GLY A 193 1.20 -3.86 -19.61
C GLY A 193 1.70 -5.07 -18.83
N ILE A 194 2.78 -4.91 -18.05
CA ILE A 194 3.33 -5.97 -17.19
C ILE A 194 2.26 -6.47 -16.18
N SER A 195 1.56 -5.53 -15.52
CA SER A 195 0.48 -5.86 -14.58
C SER A 195 -0.65 -6.67 -15.25
N THR A 196 -1.04 -6.27 -16.46
CA THR A 196 -2.08 -6.96 -17.25
C THR A 196 -1.65 -8.38 -17.60
N GLU A 197 -0.44 -8.56 -18.12
CA GLU A 197 0.12 -9.88 -18.48
C GLU A 197 0.28 -10.79 -17.25
N ALA A 198 0.64 -10.23 -16.09
CA ALA A 198 0.74 -10.98 -14.85
C ALA A 198 -0.65 -11.44 -14.36
N HIS A 199 -1.69 -10.59 -14.43
CA HIS A 199 -3.07 -11.01 -14.15
C HIS A 199 -3.56 -12.09 -15.13
N ASP A 200 -3.21 -11.98 -16.41
CA ASP A 200 -3.57 -12.99 -17.42
C ASP A 200 -2.94 -14.35 -17.08
N ARG A 201 -1.67 -14.37 -16.64
CA ARG A 201 -1.02 -15.59 -16.14
C ARG A 201 -1.64 -16.10 -14.83
N ARG A 202 -2.00 -15.22 -13.89
CA ARG A 202 -2.67 -15.59 -12.63
C ARG A 202 -3.95 -16.38 -12.90
N ASN A 203 -4.72 -16.00 -13.93
CA ASN A 203 -5.96 -16.65 -14.31
C ASN A 203 -5.80 -18.02 -14.97
N GLN A 204 -4.60 -18.37 -15.46
CA GLN A 204 -4.37 -19.64 -16.17
C GLN A 204 -4.29 -20.84 -15.23
N LYS A 205 -3.88 -20.63 -13.97
CA LYS A 205 -3.71 -21.70 -13.00
C LYS A 205 -3.99 -21.20 -11.59
N ALA A 206 -4.93 -21.84 -10.91
CA ALA A 206 -5.11 -21.67 -9.49
C ALA A 206 -3.89 -22.22 -8.74
N VAL A 207 -3.22 -21.33 -8.00
CA VAL A 207 -2.14 -21.65 -7.07
C VAL A 207 -2.50 -21.02 -5.73
N GLU A 208 -2.05 -21.64 -4.64
CA GLU A 208 -2.20 -21.03 -3.32
C GLU A 208 -1.33 -19.77 -3.25
N GLU A 209 -1.97 -18.65 -2.92
CA GLU A 209 -1.31 -17.35 -2.82
C GLU A 209 -1.14 -16.98 -1.35
N PRO A 210 0.00 -16.35 -0.97
CA PRO A 210 0.19 -15.89 0.39
C PRO A 210 -0.83 -14.79 0.71
N ASP A 211 -1.25 -14.72 1.97
CA ASP A 211 -2.20 -13.70 2.41
C ASP A 211 -1.71 -12.28 2.12
N THR A 212 -0.40 -12.02 1.98
CA THR A 212 0.15 -10.69 1.64
C THR A 212 -0.41 -10.08 0.34
N VAL A 213 -0.96 -10.90 -0.57
CA VAL A 213 -1.54 -10.46 -1.86
C VAL A 213 -3.07 -10.64 -1.91
N TYR A 214 -3.74 -10.92 -0.80
CA TYR A 214 -5.20 -11.14 -0.78
C TYR A 214 -6.02 -9.97 -1.35
N TRP A 215 -5.50 -8.75 -1.20
CA TRP A 215 -6.17 -7.51 -1.59
C TRP A 215 -6.05 -7.21 -3.09
N ILE A 216 -5.03 -7.73 -3.78
CA ILE A 216 -4.79 -7.34 -5.18
C ILE A 216 -5.69 -8.12 -6.14
N ASN A 217 -6.39 -7.39 -7.00
CA ASN A 217 -7.23 -7.94 -8.07
C ASN A 217 -7.20 -6.99 -9.29
N ARG A 218 -7.95 -7.33 -10.36
CA ARG A 218 -7.95 -6.51 -11.59
C ARG A 218 -8.59 -5.15 -11.41
N ASP A 219 -9.57 -5.03 -10.53
CA ASP A 219 -10.23 -3.75 -10.24
C ASP A 219 -9.25 -2.83 -9.51
N GLU A 220 -8.52 -3.33 -8.52
CA GLU A 220 -7.43 -2.58 -7.84
C GLU A 220 -6.36 -2.09 -8.82
N SER A 221 -5.89 -2.96 -9.73
CA SER A 221 -4.92 -2.56 -10.76
C SER A 221 -5.49 -1.56 -11.76
N SER A 222 -6.79 -1.65 -12.07
CA SER A 222 -7.48 -0.70 -12.94
C SER A 222 -7.67 0.66 -12.26
N ILE A 223 -7.98 0.68 -10.97
CA ILE A 223 -8.01 1.90 -10.14
C ILE A 223 -6.63 2.56 -10.16
N MET A 224 -5.56 1.79 -9.92
CA MET A 224 -4.18 2.30 -9.98
C MET A 224 -3.83 2.83 -11.38
N ALA A 225 -4.20 2.11 -12.44
CA ALA A 225 -3.96 2.53 -13.82
C ALA A 225 -4.69 3.84 -14.13
N GLY A 226 -5.96 3.96 -13.74
CA GLY A 226 -6.76 5.18 -13.87
C GLY A 226 -6.11 6.37 -13.15
N ARG A 227 -5.69 6.16 -11.90
CA ARG A 227 -4.92 7.15 -11.13
C ARG A 227 -3.64 7.57 -11.85
N CYS A 228 -2.85 6.61 -12.35
CA CYS A 228 -1.61 6.92 -13.06
C CYS A 228 -1.88 7.75 -14.33
N TRP A 229 -2.94 7.44 -15.09
CA TRP A 229 -3.30 8.21 -16.27
C TRP A 229 -3.80 9.61 -15.96
N ALA A 230 -4.54 9.78 -14.86
CA ALA A 230 -4.96 11.09 -14.38
C ALA A 230 -3.74 11.95 -14.00
N GLU A 231 -2.80 11.37 -13.22
CA GLU A 231 -1.56 12.01 -12.80
C GLU A 231 -0.71 12.50 -13.99
N VAL A 232 -0.53 11.67 -15.03
CA VAL A 232 0.22 12.07 -16.23
C VAL A 232 -0.59 12.89 -17.24
N LYS A 233 -1.71 13.49 -16.80
CA LYS A 233 -2.56 14.38 -17.60
C LYS A 233 -3.06 13.73 -18.89
N LYS A 234 -3.45 12.46 -18.83
CA LYS A 234 -4.11 11.69 -19.90
C LYS A 234 -5.56 11.35 -19.50
N PRO A 235 -6.43 12.35 -19.29
CA PRO A 235 -7.75 12.14 -18.68
C PRO A 235 -8.64 11.20 -19.48
N ARG A 236 -8.56 11.19 -20.83
CA ARG A 236 -9.32 10.24 -21.66
C ARG A 236 -8.97 8.77 -21.38
N LYS A 237 -7.68 8.47 -21.12
CA LYS A 237 -7.26 7.12 -20.75
C LYS A 237 -7.73 6.76 -19.35
N ALA A 238 -7.67 7.72 -18.42
CA ALA A 238 -8.16 7.53 -17.05
C ALA A 238 -9.67 7.21 -17.05
N VAL A 239 -10.50 8.01 -17.73
CA VAL A 239 -11.94 7.78 -17.89
C VAL A 239 -12.21 6.39 -18.47
N SER A 240 -11.55 6.02 -19.58
CA SER A 240 -11.78 4.73 -20.23
C SER A 240 -11.49 3.52 -19.33
N VAL A 241 -10.56 3.63 -18.38
CA VAL A 241 -10.24 2.54 -17.45
C VAL A 241 -11.19 2.57 -16.25
N LEU A 242 -11.47 3.75 -15.71
CA LEU A 242 -12.27 3.91 -14.49
C LEU A 242 -13.78 3.70 -14.71
N GLU A 243 -14.33 4.08 -15.87
CA GLU A 243 -15.76 3.84 -16.20
C GLU A 243 -16.12 2.34 -16.24
N GLY A 244 -15.14 1.48 -16.51
CA GLY A 244 -15.35 0.02 -16.55
C GLY A 244 -15.55 -0.61 -15.17
N LEU A 245 -15.22 0.10 -14.10
CA LEU A 245 -15.29 -0.41 -12.73
C LEU A 245 -16.73 -0.43 -12.23
N LYS A 246 -17.20 -1.62 -11.88
CA LYS A 246 -18.51 -1.87 -11.26
C LYS A 246 -18.30 -2.28 -9.82
N ALA A 247 -17.62 -1.45 -9.03
CA ALA A 247 -17.34 -1.77 -7.64
C ALA A 247 -18.66 -2.02 -6.88
N PRO A 248 -18.83 -3.18 -6.22
CA PRO A 248 -20.00 -3.44 -5.39
C PRO A 248 -19.99 -2.51 -4.17
N TYR A 249 -21.16 -1.95 -3.88
CA TYR A 249 -21.37 -0.94 -2.83
C TYR A 249 -21.67 -1.62 -1.50
N ASP A 250 -20.69 -1.64 -0.60
CA ASP A 250 -20.92 -1.78 0.83
C ASP A 250 -20.15 -0.70 1.60
N GLU A 251 -20.53 -0.47 2.86
CA GLU A 251 -19.91 0.55 3.72
C GLU A 251 -18.40 0.29 3.95
N SER A 252 -17.94 -0.95 3.80
CA SER A 252 -16.54 -1.32 4.02
C SER A 252 -15.60 -0.88 2.89
N HIS A 253 -16.13 -0.52 1.71
CA HIS A 253 -15.34 -0.02 0.57
C HIS A 253 -15.60 1.46 0.24
N ALA A 254 -16.34 2.18 1.09
CA ALA A 254 -16.74 3.57 0.82
C ALA A 254 -15.53 4.50 0.58
N ARG A 255 -14.41 4.23 1.26
CA ARG A 255 -13.16 5.00 1.13
C ARG A 255 -12.48 4.80 -0.22
N GLU A 256 -12.29 3.55 -0.64
CA GLU A 256 -11.70 3.21 -1.94
C GLU A 256 -12.56 3.75 -3.07
N VAL A 257 -13.89 3.68 -2.90
CA VAL A 257 -14.85 4.21 -3.86
C VAL A 257 -14.75 5.74 -3.97
N ALA A 258 -14.67 6.45 -2.84
CA ALA A 258 -14.47 7.89 -2.84
C ALA A 258 -13.18 8.32 -3.56
N LEU A 259 -12.10 7.56 -3.38
CA LEU A 259 -10.82 7.83 -4.05
C LEU A 259 -10.90 7.67 -5.57
N TYR A 260 -11.48 6.58 -6.09
CA TYR A 260 -11.54 6.44 -7.54
C TYR A 260 -12.54 7.42 -8.16
N GLN A 261 -13.65 7.74 -7.48
CA GLN A 261 -14.60 8.75 -7.93
C GLN A 261 -13.94 10.13 -8.02
N SER A 262 -13.00 10.46 -7.12
CA SER A 262 -12.28 11.72 -7.21
C SER A 262 -11.35 11.80 -8.42
N TRP A 263 -10.62 10.71 -8.74
CA TRP A 263 -9.82 10.64 -9.97
C TRP A 263 -10.69 10.69 -11.24
N LEU A 264 -11.85 10.04 -11.21
CA LEU A 264 -12.79 10.05 -12.32
C LEU A 264 -13.37 11.45 -12.54
N ALA A 265 -13.75 12.15 -11.46
CA ALA A 265 -14.23 13.53 -11.49
C ALA A 265 -13.20 14.49 -12.09
N SER A 266 -11.94 14.46 -11.60
CA SER A 266 -10.86 15.28 -12.14
C SER A 266 -10.57 14.96 -13.61
N SER A 267 -10.68 13.69 -13.99
CA SER A 267 -10.48 13.27 -15.38
C SER A 267 -11.60 13.79 -16.29
N TYR A 268 -12.87 13.73 -15.85
CA TYR A 268 -13.98 14.30 -16.59
C TYR A 268 -13.85 15.81 -16.76
N ALA A 269 -13.50 16.54 -15.68
CA ALA A 269 -13.19 17.98 -15.75
C ALA A 269 -12.11 18.26 -16.80
N GLY A 270 -11.02 17.48 -16.79
CA GLY A 270 -9.95 17.58 -17.80
C GLY A 270 -10.35 17.23 -19.23
N THR A 271 -11.47 16.51 -19.44
CA THR A 271 -12.05 16.27 -20.78
C THR A 271 -13.15 17.26 -21.18
N GLY A 272 -13.63 18.09 -20.25
CA GLY A 272 -14.73 19.02 -20.45
C GLY A 272 -16.13 18.43 -20.25
N ASP A 273 -16.27 17.17 -19.84
CA ASP A 273 -17.57 16.56 -19.48
C ASP A 273 -17.95 16.94 -18.05
N LEU A 274 -18.38 18.19 -17.88
CA LEU A 274 -18.61 18.77 -16.55
C LEU A 274 -19.76 18.10 -15.80
N ASP A 275 -20.78 17.60 -16.50
CA ASP A 275 -21.94 16.99 -15.86
C ASP A 275 -21.57 15.67 -15.20
N ARG A 276 -20.84 14.80 -15.91
CA ARG A 276 -20.30 13.57 -15.29
C ARG A 276 -19.24 13.89 -14.24
N GLY A 277 -18.42 14.91 -14.47
CA GLY A 277 -17.41 15.36 -13.50
C GLY A 277 -18.04 15.75 -12.17
N VAL A 278 -19.06 16.61 -12.18
CA VAL A 278 -19.78 17.04 -10.98
C VAL A 278 -20.51 15.87 -10.33
N SER A 279 -21.12 14.97 -11.12
CA SER A 279 -21.78 13.77 -10.58
C SER A 279 -20.79 12.88 -9.80
N SER A 280 -19.61 12.62 -10.35
CA SER A 280 -18.56 11.83 -9.68
C SER A 280 -17.98 12.57 -8.47
N ALA A 281 -17.79 13.89 -8.56
CA ALA A 281 -17.30 14.70 -7.44
C ALA A 281 -18.27 14.65 -6.26
N ASN A 282 -19.57 14.86 -6.49
CA ASN A 282 -20.60 14.75 -5.46
C ASN A 282 -20.62 13.35 -4.84
N LYS A 283 -20.43 12.29 -5.63
CA LYS A 283 -20.38 10.93 -5.08
C LYS A 283 -19.16 10.71 -4.20
N ALA A 284 -18.00 11.24 -4.59
CA ALA A 284 -16.78 11.18 -3.78
C ALA A 284 -16.96 11.92 -2.44
N LEU A 285 -17.58 13.11 -2.47
CA LEU A 285 -17.89 13.91 -1.28
C LEU A 285 -18.88 13.19 -0.35
N GLU A 286 -19.98 12.67 -0.89
CA GLU A 286 -21.00 11.91 -0.14
C GLU A 286 -20.37 10.75 0.65
N LEU A 287 -19.54 9.94 -0.03
CA LEU A 287 -18.88 8.79 0.57
C LEU A 287 -17.80 9.17 1.59
N SER A 288 -17.21 10.36 1.45
CA SER A 288 -16.16 10.83 2.36
C SER A 288 -16.67 11.17 3.75
N HIS A 289 -17.93 11.61 3.88
CA HIS A 289 -18.52 12.03 5.17
C HIS A 289 -18.55 10.92 6.23
N GLY A 290 -18.51 9.65 5.82
CA GLY A 290 -18.43 8.49 6.72
C GLY A 290 -17.01 8.05 7.08
N THR A 291 -15.97 8.72 6.57
CA THR A 291 -14.58 8.22 6.64
C THR A 291 -13.63 9.25 7.25
N ALA A 292 -12.97 8.90 8.35
CA ALA A 292 -11.93 9.75 8.96
C ALA A 292 -10.56 9.49 8.29
N SER A 293 -10.33 10.05 7.10
CA SER A 293 -9.07 9.89 6.37
C SER A 293 -8.45 11.22 5.91
N PRO A 294 -7.36 11.69 6.55
CA PRO A 294 -6.64 12.90 6.10
C PRO A 294 -6.17 12.82 4.65
N ARG A 295 -5.76 11.63 4.21
CA ARG A 295 -5.34 11.39 2.82
C ARG A 295 -6.49 11.56 1.83
N LEU A 296 -7.70 11.12 2.18
CA LEU A 296 -8.87 11.32 1.31
C LEU A 296 -9.19 12.82 1.21
N ASN A 297 -9.11 13.58 2.30
CA ASN A 297 -9.37 15.02 2.28
C ASN A 297 -8.45 15.77 1.32
N THR A 298 -7.13 15.54 1.40
CA THR A 298 -6.17 16.16 0.45
C THR A 298 -6.46 15.78 -1.01
N MET A 299 -6.92 14.55 -1.25
CA MET A 299 -7.31 14.11 -2.59
C MET A 299 -8.58 14.80 -3.09
N LEU A 300 -9.56 15.02 -2.22
CA LEU A 300 -10.79 15.74 -2.54
C LEU A 300 -10.54 17.21 -2.82
N GLU A 301 -9.63 17.85 -2.07
CA GLU A 301 -9.18 19.22 -2.34
C GLU A 301 -8.58 19.34 -3.74
N GLY A 302 -7.60 18.48 -4.07
CA GLY A 302 -7.01 18.47 -5.42
C GLY A 302 -8.01 18.14 -6.53
N MET A 303 -9.03 17.32 -6.24
CA MET A 303 -10.15 17.09 -7.16
C MET A 303 -10.94 18.36 -7.40
N LEU A 304 -11.35 19.08 -6.35
CA LEU A 304 -12.13 20.31 -6.47
C LEU A 304 -11.33 21.40 -7.20
N GLU A 305 -10.03 21.52 -6.93
CA GLU A 305 -9.13 22.42 -7.63
C GLU A 305 -9.13 22.17 -9.16
N SER A 306 -9.26 20.92 -9.60
CA SER A 306 -9.29 20.56 -11.02
C SER A 306 -10.49 21.16 -11.77
N PHE A 307 -11.55 21.55 -11.05
CA PHE A 307 -12.72 22.22 -11.62
C PHE A 307 -12.56 23.74 -11.74
N SER A 308 -11.51 24.34 -11.14
CA SER A 308 -11.28 25.81 -11.15
C SER A 308 -11.31 26.44 -12.55
N PRO A 309 -10.74 25.83 -13.62
CA PRO A 309 -10.84 26.35 -14.98
C PRO A 309 -12.29 26.51 -15.49
N HIS A 310 -13.24 25.81 -14.87
CA HIS A 310 -14.65 25.73 -15.24
C HIS A 310 -15.59 26.41 -14.22
N ALA A 311 -15.07 27.18 -13.25
CA ALA A 311 -15.83 27.79 -12.15
C ALA A 311 -17.02 28.69 -12.56
N LYS A 312 -17.08 29.12 -13.83
CA LYS A 312 -18.20 29.90 -14.36
C LYS A 312 -19.43 29.04 -14.70
N ALA A 313 -19.25 27.75 -14.97
CA ALA A 313 -20.34 26.84 -15.27
C ALA A 313 -21.25 26.67 -14.04
N PRO A 314 -22.58 26.76 -14.18
CA PRO A 314 -23.50 26.71 -13.04
C PRO A 314 -23.32 25.48 -12.14
N GLN A 315 -23.22 24.29 -12.74
CA GLN A 315 -23.06 23.03 -12.01
C GLN A 315 -21.72 22.93 -11.26
N VAL A 316 -20.66 23.57 -11.78
CA VAL A 316 -19.35 23.61 -11.12
C VAL A 316 -19.36 24.61 -9.97
N ARG A 317 -20.02 25.76 -10.15
CA ARG A 317 -20.16 26.76 -9.09
C ARG A 317 -20.92 26.18 -7.90
N GLU A 318 -22.02 25.50 -8.15
CA GLU A 318 -22.81 24.83 -7.11
C GLU A 318 -21.97 23.79 -6.33
N LEU A 319 -21.18 22.97 -7.03
CA LEU A 319 -20.26 22.02 -6.39
C LEU A 319 -19.26 22.73 -5.45
N LEU A 320 -18.61 23.80 -5.91
CA LEU A 320 -17.58 24.52 -5.14
C LEU A 320 -18.18 25.32 -3.97
N ASP A 321 -19.36 25.91 -4.15
CA ASP A 321 -20.07 26.65 -3.10
C ASP A 321 -20.52 25.70 -1.97
N ASN A 322 -21.05 24.51 -2.32
CA ASN A 322 -21.46 23.50 -1.34
C ASN A 322 -20.30 22.97 -0.50
N TRP A 323 -19.10 22.84 -1.08
CA TRP A 323 -17.91 22.43 -0.34
C TRP A 323 -17.41 23.52 0.61
N SER A 324 -17.36 24.77 0.14
CA SER A 324 -16.91 25.92 0.95
C SER A 324 -17.79 26.17 2.18
N TYR A 325 -19.02 25.63 2.18
CA TYR A 325 -19.98 25.76 3.27
C TYR A 325 -19.90 24.65 4.35
N SER A 326 -19.08 23.61 4.20
CA SER A 326 -18.98 22.56 5.25
C SER A 326 -18.31 23.09 6.52
N PRO A 327 -19.04 23.27 7.64
CA PRO A 327 -18.45 23.71 8.89
C PRO A 327 -17.85 22.50 9.60
N GLY A 328 -16.51 22.40 9.60
CA GLY A 328 -15.78 21.41 10.39
C GLY A 328 -14.86 20.49 9.59
N SER A 329 -13.74 21.05 9.13
CA SER A 329 -12.47 20.32 8.98
C SER A 329 -11.71 20.34 10.29
#